data_AF-A0A957JPT6-F1
#
_entry.id   AF-A0A957JPT6-F1
#
_cell.length_a   1.000
_cell.length_b   1.000
_cell.length_c   1.000
_cell.angle_alpha   90.00
_cell.angle_beta   90.00
_cell.angle_gamma   90.00
#
_symmetry.space_group_name_H-M   'P 1'
#
loop_
_entity.id
_entity.type
_entity.pdbx_description
1 polymer ?
#
loop_
_entity_poly.entity_id
_entity_poly.type
_entity_poly.pdbx_seq_one_letter_code
_entity_poly.pdbx_strand_id
1 'polypeptide(L)'
;MTYQDKLMTLAREVAAEYAQKPGMAAILLTGSVAHGRTDAVSDVDMMLYFHELPSPEQLEREKETAVASGGGIYSYEPGEGLACYHFINGTKVDFGYQ
;
A
#
# COMPACT_ATOMS: atom_id res chain seq x y z
N MET A 1 -21.15 -2.01 -10.88
CA MET A 1 -19.70 -2.03 -10.61
C MET A 1 -19.45 -3.11 -9.57
N THR A 2 -18.68 -4.14 -9.93
CA THR A 2 -18.39 -5.29 -9.05
C THR A 2 -17.40 -4.90 -7.94
N TYR A 3 -17.18 -5.76 -6.93
CA TYR A 3 -16.09 -5.56 -5.96
C TYR A 3 -14.73 -5.50 -6.67
N GLN A 4 -14.54 -6.35 -7.67
CA GLN A 4 -13.30 -6.41 -8.46
C GLN A 4 -13.03 -5.07 -9.15
N ASP A 5 -14.03 -4.50 -9.82
CA ASP A 5 -13.88 -3.23 -10.53
C ASP A 5 -13.56 -2.08 -9.56
N LYS A 6 -14.23 -2.06 -8.40
CA LYS A 6 -14.02 -1.05 -7.35
C LYS A 6 -12.59 -1.10 -6.82
N LEU A 7 -12.14 -2.28 -6.39
CA LEU A 7 -10.83 -2.44 -5.76
C LEU A 7 -9.69 -2.28 -6.78
N MET A 8 -9.89 -2.71 -8.03
CA MET A 8 -8.93 -2.44 -9.10
C MET A 8 -8.83 -0.94 -9.42
N THR A 9 -9.94 -0.20 -9.37
CA THR A 9 -9.92 1.26 -9.55
C THR A 9 -9.15 1.93 -8.41
N LEU A 10 -9.46 1.58 -7.16
CA LEU A 10 -8.74 2.08 -5.99
C LEU A 10 -7.24 1.76 -6.07
N ALA A 11 -6.87 0.52 -6.39
CA ALA A 11 -5.48 0.11 -6.52
C ALA A 11 -4.73 0.93 -7.58
N ARG A 12 -5.38 1.32 -8.68
CA ARG A 12 -4.79 2.18 -9.72
C ARG A 12 -4.59 3.62 -9.24
N GLU A 13 -5.57 4.16 -8.52
CA GLU A 13 -5.48 5.51 -7.94
C GLU A 13 -4.34 5.59 -6.92
N VAL A 14 -4.29 4.62 -6.00
CA VAL A 14 -3.20 4.49 -5.02
C VAL A 14 -1.85 4.30 -5.72
N ALA A 15 -1.76 3.39 -6.69
CA ALA A 15 -0.52 3.20 -7.45
C ALA A 15 -0.06 4.50 -8.15
N ALA A 16 -0.97 5.28 -8.71
CA ALA A 16 -0.64 6.53 -9.39
C ALA A 16 -0.07 7.59 -8.43
N GLU A 17 -0.62 7.67 -7.21
CA GLU A 17 -0.09 8.54 -6.16
C GLU A 17 1.31 8.11 -5.72
N TYR A 18 1.49 6.82 -5.43
CA TYR A 18 2.77 6.27 -4.99
C TYR A 18 3.85 6.29 -6.07
N ALA A 19 3.48 6.18 -7.34
CA ALA A 19 4.40 6.28 -8.47
C ALA A 19 5.09 7.65 -8.55
N GLN A 20 4.56 8.69 -7.89
CA GLN A 20 5.19 10.00 -7.81
C GLN A 20 6.24 10.09 -6.68
N LYS A 21 6.36 9.09 -5.80
CA LYS A 21 7.33 9.13 -4.71
C LYS A 21 8.76 8.93 -5.25
N PRO A 22 9.75 9.69 -4.76
CA PRO A 22 11.15 9.52 -5.15
C PRO A 22 11.65 8.10 -4.92
N GLY A 23 12.48 7.60 -5.84
CA GLY A 23 13.09 6.28 -5.72
C GLY A 23 12.19 5.10 -6.08
N MET A 24 10.90 5.31 -6.34
CA MET A 24 9.99 4.22 -6.74
C MET A 24 10.47 3.52 -8.02
N ALA A 25 10.72 2.22 -7.93
CA ALA A 25 11.16 1.37 -9.03
C ALA A 25 9.99 0.57 -9.61
N ALA A 26 9.13 0.01 -8.75
CA ALA A 26 7.96 -0.75 -9.18
C ALA A 26 6.87 -0.77 -8.11
N ILE A 27 5.62 -0.92 -8.55
CA ILE A 27 4.46 -1.15 -7.69
C ILE A 27 3.78 -2.43 -8.18
N LEU A 28 3.66 -3.42 -7.30
CA LEU A 28 3.00 -4.67 -7.59
C LEU A 28 1.68 -4.73 -6.82
N LEU A 29 0.59 -4.93 -7.56
CA LEU A 29 -0.68 -5.36 -6.97
C LEU A 29 -0.64 -6.87 -6.77
N THR A 30 -0.99 -7.33 -5.58
CA THR A 30 -0.99 -8.74 -5.21
C THR A 30 -2.36 -9.15 -4.63
N GLY A 31 -2.43 -10.30 -3.96
CA GLY A 31 -3.64 -10.69 -3.25
C GLY A 31 -4.86 -10.97 -4.12
N SER A 32 -6.04 -10.84 -3.52
CA SER A 32 -7.33 -11.20 -4.13
C SER A 32 -7.66 -10.38 -5.37
N VAL A 33 -7.36 -9.07 -5.34
CA VAL A 33 -7.62 -8.12 -6.42
C VAL A 33 -6.78 -8.44 -7.66
N ALA A 34 -5.51 -8.81 -7.48
CA ALA A 34 -4.64 -9.21 -8.59
C ALA A 34 -5.15 -10.47 -9.32
N HIS A 35 -5.79 -11.38 -8.59
CA HIS A 35 -6.28 -12.65 -9.13
C HIS A 35 -7.71 -12.59 -9.69
N GLY A 36 -8.41 -11.46 -9.58
CA GLY A 36 -9.80 -11.36 -10.02
C GLY A 36 -10.80 -12.02 -9.06
N ARG A 37 -10.44 -12.20 -7.78
CA ARG A 37 -11.19 -13.01 -6.80
C ARG A 37 -11.59 -12.19 -5.57
N THR A 38 -12.33 -11.12 -5.77
CA THR A 38 -12.74 -10.21 -4.68
C THR A 38 -14.18 -10.45 -4.23
N ASP A 39 -14.42 -10.21 -2.96
CA ASP A 39 -15.73 -10.22 -2.31
C ASP A 39 -15.93 -8.99 -1.40
N ALA A 40 -16.93 -9.05 -0.52
CA ALA A 40 -17.32 -7.95 0.35
C ALA A 40 -16.30 -7.63 1.47
N VAL A 41 -15.33 -8.51 1.74
CA VAL A 41 -14.34 -8.32 2.81
C VAL A 41 -12.91 -8.25 2.28
N SER A 42 -12.75 -8.27 0.95
CA SER A 42 -11.45 -8.15 0.30
C SER A 42 -10.85 -6.75 0.46
N ASP A 43 -9.54 -6.72 0.71
CA ASP A 43 -8.66 -5.55 0.76
C ASP A 43 -7.79 -5.43 -0.51
N VAL A 44 -6.88 -4.46 -0.51
CA VAL A 44 -5.91 -4.23 -1.59
C VAL A 44 -4.50 -4.45 -1.05
N ASP A 45 -3.78 -5.42 -1.59
CA ASP A 45 -2.40 -5.72 -1.19
C ASP A 45 -1.38 -5.18 -2.19
N MET A 46 -0.46 -4.32 -1.76
CA MET A 46 0.54 -3.69 -2.63
C MET A 46 1.96 -3.88 -2.11
N MET A 47 2.89 -4.19 -3.03
CA MET A 47 4.33 -4.18 -2.76
C MET A 47 4.95 -3.01 -3.51
N LEU A 48 5.65 -2.15 -2.79
CA LEU A 48 6.32 -0.96 -3.27
C LEU A 48 7.82 -1.22 -3.27
N TYR A 49 8.41 -1.28 -4.46
CA TYR A 49 9.85 -1.47 -4.63
C TYR A 49 10.51 -0.16 -4.93
N PHE A 50 11.60 0.13 -4.25
CA PHE A 50 12.41 1.32 -4.47
C PHE A 50 13.80 0.95 -4.97
N HIS A 51 14.40 1.81 -5.79
CA HIS A 51 15.83 1.72 -6.11
C HIS A 51 16.68 1.96 -4.87
N GLU A 52 16.22 2.85 -4.00
CA GLU A 52 16.74 3.12 -2.67
C GLU A 52 15.55 3.33 -1.74
N LEU A 53 15.50 2.59 -0.62
CA LEU A 53 14.44 2.71 0.36
C LEU A 53 14.26 4.17 0.82
N PRO A 54 13.03 4.62 1.08
CA PRO A 54 12.81 5.93 1.69
C PRO A 54 13.62 6.07 2.99
N SER A 55 14.04 7.30 3.29
CA SER A 55 14.82 7.55 4.50
C SER A 55 14.02 7.14 5.75
N PRO A 56 14.70 6.85 6.88
CA PRO A 56 14.00 6.55 8.14
C PRO A 56 12.95 7.61 8.51
N GLU A 57 13.24 8.89 8.29
CA GLU A 57 12.29 9.99 8.52
C GLU A 57 11.07 9.95 7.59
N GLN A 58 11.25 9.50 6.35
CA GLN A 58 10.13 9.29 5.43
C GLN A 58 9.29 8.09 5.87
N LEU A 59 9.92 6.96 6.23
CA LEU A 59 9.21 5.78 6.71
C LEU A 59 8.47 6.05 8.04
N GLU A 60 9.03 6.86 8.94
CA GLU A 60 8.31 7.31 10.14
C GLU A 60 7.06 8.13 9.81
N ARG A 61 7.13 9.02 8.82
CA ARG A 61 5.94 9.75 8.35
C ARG A 61 4.90 8.82 7.71
N GLU A 62 5.32 7.77 7.01
CA GLU A 62 4.38 6.76 6.49
C GLU A 62 3.70 5.99 7.63
N LYS A 63 4.43 5.66 8.70
CA LYS A 63 3.86 5.04 9.91
C LYS A 63 2.82 5.95 10.57
N GLU A 64 3.14 7.23 10.73
CA GLU A 64 2.21 8.22 11.29
C GLU A 64 0.95 8.34 10.42
N THR A 65 1.12 8.36 9.09
CA THR A 65 0.02 8.42 8.12
C THR A 65 -0.85 7.17 8.17
N ALA A 66 -0.25 5.98 8.30
CA ALA A 66 -0.98 4.72 8.47
C ALA A 66 -1.86 4.78 9.72
N VAL A 67 -1.30 5.16 10.88
CA VAL A 67 -2.04 5.29 12.15
C VAL A 67 -3.14 6.36 12.04
N ALA A 68 -2.85 7.51 11.44
CA ALA A 68 -3.82 8.59 11.28
C ALA A 68 -5.02 8.19 10.41
N SER A 69 -4.84 7.27 9.46
CA SER A 69 -5.93 6.69 8.68
C SER A 69 -6.83 5.72 9.46
N GLY A 70 -6.47 5.38 10.71
CA GLY A 70 -7.05 4.27 11.48
C GLY A 70 -6.42 2.91 11.15
N GLY A 71 -5.34 2.92 10.37
CA GLY A 71 -4.54 1.77 9.99
C GLY A 71 -3.50 1.40 11.04
N GLY A 72 -2.44 0.70 10.63
CA GLY A 72 -1.44 0.18 11.55
C GLY A 72 -0.17 -0.31 10.88
N ILE A 73 0.78 -0.74 11.72
CA ILE A 73 2.11 -1.21 11.32
C ILE A 73 2.20 -2.70 11.65
N TYR A 74 2.58 -3.52 10.67
CA TYR A 74 2.90 -4.93 10.88
C TYR A 74 4.35 -5.12 11.29
N SER A 75 5.27 -4.46 10.58
CA SER A 75 6.70 -4.49 10.88
C SER A 75 7.40 -3.23 10.39
N TYR A 76 8.50 -2.88 11.04
CA TYR A 76 9.38 -1.80 10.61
C TYR A 76 10.79 -2.10 11.12
N GLU A 77 11.75 -2.13 10.20
CA GLU A 77 13.17 -2.28 10.51
C GLU A 77 13.93 -1.20 9.72
N PRO A 78 14.61 -0.26 10.40
CA PRO A 78 15.35 0.81 9.74
C PRO A 78 16.38 0.27 8.74
N GLY A 79 16.22 0.63 7.46
CA GLY A 79 17.10 0.19 6.38
C GLY A 79 16.72 -1.14 5.72
N GLU A 80 15.72 -1.87 6.24
CA GLU A 80 15.19 -3.08 5.58
C GLU A 80 13.77 -2.88 5.01
N GLY A 81 12.95 -2.00 5.62
CA GLY A 81 11.65 -1.63 5.06
C GLY A 81 10.55 -1.43 6.09
N LEU A 82 9.32 -1.34 5.58
CA LEU A 82 8.10 -1.09 6.35
C LEU A 82 6.97 -1.96 5.79
N ALA A 83 6.25 -2.65 6.66
CA ALA A 83 4.96 -3.24 6.32
C ALA A 83 3.87 -2.57 7.16
N CYS A 84 2.89 -1.97 6.49
CA CYS A 84 1.80 -1.25 7.13
C CYS A 84 0.50 -1.41 6.34
N TYR A 85 -0.60 -0.95 6.91
CA TYR A 85 -1.87 -0.82 6.21
C TYR A 85 -2.52 0.52 6.54
N HIS A 86 -3.23 1.05 5.56
CA HIS A 86 -4.00 2.29 5.67
C HIS A 86 -5.48 1.97 5.41
N PHE A 87 -6.40 2.79 5.94
CA PHE A 87 -7.76 2.83 5.42
C PHE A 87 -7.91 3.99 4.44
N ILE A 88 -8.20 3.66 3.18
CA ILE A 88 -8.42 4.63 2.10
C ILE A 88 -9.85 4.45 1.61
N ASN A 89 -10.68 5.49 1.70
CA ASN A 89 -12.11 5.44 1.39
C ASN A 89 -12.86 4.29 2.10
N GLY A 90 -12.46 3.99 3.34
CA GLY A 90 -13.02 2.89 4.15
C GLY A 90 -12.56 1.49 3.73
N THR A 91 -11.67 1.36 2.75
CA THR A 91 -11.08 0.10 2.31
C THR A 91 -9.68 -0.04 2.89
N LYS A 92 -9.34 -1.21 3.43
CA LYS A 92 -7.99 -1.52 3.89
C LYS A 92 -7.06 -1.67 2.68
N VAL A 93 -5.90 -1.02 2.74
CA VAL A 93 -4.84 -1.12 1.73
C VAL A 93 -3.53 -1.42 2.44
N ASP A 94 -2.97 -2.60 2.17
CA ASP A 94 -1.71 -3.07 2.73
C ASP A 94 -0.55 -2.66 1.82
N PHE A 95 0.55 -2.23 2.44
CA PHE A 95 1.78 -1.84 1.77
C PHE A 95 2.97 -2.55 2.38
N GLY A 96 3.77 -3.17 1.52
CA GLY A 96 5.14 -3.58 1.83
C GLY A 96 6.14 -2.70 1.09
N TYR A 97 6.95 -1.94 1.82
CA TYR A 97 8.05 -1.13 1.30
C TYR A 97 9.31 -1.99 1.27
N GLN A 98 9.91 -2.15 0.09
CA GLN A 98 11.05 -3.03 -0.22
C GLN A 98 12.09 -2.32 -1.08
#